data_AF-A0A2E9QLM4-F1
#
_entry.id   AF-A0A2E9QLM4-F1
#
_cell.length_a   1.000
_cell.length_b   1.000
_cell.length_c   1.000
_cell.angle_alpha   90.00
_cell.angle_beta   90.00
_cell.angle_gamma   90.00
#
_symmetry.space_group_name_H-M   'P 1'
#
loop_
_entity.id
_entity.type
_entity.pdbx_description
1 polymer ?
#
loop_
_entity_poly.entity_id
_entity_poly.type
_entity_poly.pdbx_seq_one_letter_code
_entity_poly.pdbx_strand_id
1 'polypeptide(L)'
;MTNERIPMWNIFRNPIFIKCARARLRWKQLIAWSIIMLTTTSFVFLAVFLNVVERGKSTELAAKGAFVPILVLQSIVMMFLGTSRVAAGMAQEKHSGTLNFQRLTPMSPISKIFGYLFGLPIREYVLFALTLPFMAVIVVYGKISLLKVLHFYGVFFSTVMLYHMFGMVSGMITPKVRWSSRLSNFAAVFFVVSLYIFMPMLNRFGFTFLGFVTIFPTFYGIVMEELTQHRTGIARQKMIEELQRWQDVQFFSQPIHPTTYTLLIQGLLLLTCFVIMVRKWRQQHNHAFSKTYSLGLFAAFQLLLMGSLWPFLTQVRVFNRFLKQIGRLSPETYGMSMFYIFFFLSGVMAFLLVHVVTPEWFTYIKGLRRAKKLGHSRILPRSDASSNLFYGLSFIVMTWVSFWVLMKLSASDGKIFLDMPPLSARVGLCCMFGTLIFAIMVLRELFGSKGFFFSLFVLWVVPFFVAVIVTSAWKQSILGSYILTLTPVTSFFFGVMNLKVPSGLLLPSKNNIRELLPHLPYLMWTSVAVYGAIGVAGMVMLFGKKARVKQQEEKRAERRKGA
;
A
#
# COMPACT_ATOMS: atom_id res chain seq x y z
N MET A 1 -20.21 -39.43 12.22
CA MET A 1 -19.02 -38.59 11.96
C MET A 1 -19.05 -37.45 12.95
N THR A 2 -18.18 -37.51 13.96
CA THR A 2 -18.08 -36.50 15.01
C THR A 2 -17.81 -35.13 14.42
N ASN A 3 -18.58 -34.13 14.86
CA ASN A 3 -18.65 -32.78 14.33
C ASN A 3 -17.44 -31.93 14.80
N GLU A 4 -16.25 -32.53 14.85
CA GLU A 4 -15.04 -31.84 15.27
C GLU A 4 -14.63 -30.84 14.18
N ARG A 5 -14.86 -29.56 14.46
CA ARG A 5 -14.35 -28.48 13.62
C ARG A 5 -12.84 -28.61 13.57
N ILE A 6 -12.32 -28.95 12.39
CA ILE A 6 -10.87 -29.10 12.17
C ILE A 6 -10.19 -27.79 12.61
N PRO A 7 -9.35 -27.84 13.66
CA PRO A 7 -8.72 -26.65 14.19
C PRO A 7 -7.69 -26.10 13.20
N MET A 8 -7.47 -24.79 13.24
CA MET A 8 -6.63 -24.10 12.25
C MET A 8 -5.17 -24.58 12.23
N TRP A 9 -4.64 -25.04 13.36
CA TRP A 9 -3.26 -25.52 13.47
C TRP A 9 -3.04 -26.89 12.83
N ASN A 10 -4.09 -27.71 12.68
CA ASN A 10 -3.97 -29.04 12.08
C ASN A 10 -4.15 -28.98 10.56
N ILE A 11 -3.21 -28.32 9.89
CA ILE A 11 -3.29 -28.05 8.46
C ILE A 11 -3.28 -29.31 7.59
N PHE A 12 -2.63 -30.38 8.06
CA PHE A 12 -2.54 -31.64 7.34
C PHE A 12 -3.87 -32.39 7.28
N ARG A 13 -4.77 -32.16 8.24
CA ARG A 13 -6.15 -32.68 8.19
C ARG A 13 -7.11 -31.77 7.42
N ASN A 14 -6.66 -30.60 6.97
CA ASN A 14 -7.51 -29.65 6.27
C ASN A 14 -7.81 -30.14 4.83
N PRO A 15 -9.08 -30.39 4.47
CA PRO A 15 -9.42 -30.96 3.17
C PRO A 15 -9.07 -30.03 2.00
N ILE A 16 -9.07 -28.71 2.21
CA ILE A 16 -8.66 -27.74 1.19
C ILE A 16 -7.16 -27.86 0.94
N PHE A 17 -6.35 -27.96 2.00
CA PHE A 17 -4.91 -28.16 1.87
C PHE A 17 -4.60 -29.48 1.14
N ILE A 18 -5.24 -30.59 1.54
CA ILE A 18 -5.05 -31.90 0.91
C ILE A 18 -5.43 -31.86 -0.58
N LYS A 19 -6.58 -31.25 -0.91
CA LYS A 19 -7.02 -31.06 -2.30
C LYS A 19 -5.95 -30.32 -3.11
N CYS A 20 -5.45 -29.21 -2.59
CA CYS A 20 -4.42 -28.42 -3.27
C CYS A 20 -3.10 -29.19 -3.38
N ALA A 21 -2.65 -29.87 -2.32
CA ALA A 21 -1.44 -30.69 -2.32
C ALA A 21 -1.51 -31.79 -3.40
N ARG A 22 -2.60 -32.57 -3.44
CA ARG A 22 -2.78 -33.61 -4.47
C ARG A 22 -2.83 -33.05 -5.89
N ALA A 23 -3.46 -31.89 -6.08
CA ALA A 23 -3.54 -31.26 -7.39
C ALA A 23 -2.18 -30.70 -7.87
N ARG A 24 -1.35 -30.20 -6.94
CA ARG A 24 -0.15 -29.41 -7.24
C ARG A 24 1.15 -30.20 -7.14
N LEU A 25 1.18 -31.26 -6.33
CA LEU A 25 2.33 -32.14 -6.12
C LEU A 25 2.21 -33.43 -6.96
N ARG A 26 1.59 -33.36 -8.13
CA ARG A 26 1.54 -34.51 -9.06
C ARG A 26 2.95 -34.87 -9.50
N TRP A 27 3.34 -36.13 -9.29
CA TRP A 27 4.71 -36.63 -9.47
C TRP A 27 5.39 -36.15 -10.76
N LYS A 28 4.73 -36.32 -11.92
CA LYS A 28 5.27 -35.91 -13.23
C LYS A 28 5.62 -34.42 -13.30
N GLN A 29 4.71 -33.56 -12.81
CA GLN A 29 4.95 -32.11 -12.82
C GLN A 29 5.97 -31.71 -11.76
N LEU A 30 5.91 -32.34 -10.58
CA LEU A 30 6.83 -32.04 -9.49
C LEU A 30 8.27 -32.36 -9.87
N ILE A 31 8.53 -33.53 -10.46
CA ILE A 31 9.88 -33.91 -10.92
C ILE A 31 10.37 -32.90 -11.95
N ALA A 32 9.58 -32.59 -12.99
CA ALA A 32 10.00 -31.67 -14.04
C ALA A 32 10.41 -30.30 -13.47
N TRP A 33 9.59 -29.71 -12.59
CA TRP A 33 9.93 -28.45 -11.94
C TRP A 33 11.10 -28.56 -10.96
N SER A 34 11.26 -29.70 -10.29
CA SER A 34 12.38 -29.95 -9.36
C SER A 34 13.70 -30.03 -10.12
N ILE A 35 13.74 -30.73 -11.26
CA ILE A 35 14.92 -30.80 -12.13
C ILE A 35 15.30 -29.39 -12.60
N ILE A 36 14.34 -28.63 -13.15
CA ILE A 36 14.58 -27.26 -13.61
C ILE A 36 15.16 -26.42 -12.46
N MET A 37 14.55 -26.47 -11.27
CA MET A 37 15.01 -25.68 -10.13
C MET A 37 16.41 -26.10 -9.64
N LEU A 38 16.69 -27.40 -9.54
CA LEU A 38 18.01 -27.89 -9.13
C LEU A 38 19.08 -27.51 -10.15
N THR A 39 18.82 -27.69 -11.44
CA THR A 39 19.75 -27.32 -12.52
C THR A 39 20.00 -25.81 -12.52
N THR A 40 18.96 -24.97 -12.44
CA THR A 40 19.13 -23.51 -12.39
C THR A 40 19.87 -23.06 -11.13
N THR A 41 19.53 -23.62 -9.96
CA THR A 41 20.19 -23.26 -8.69
C THR A 41 21.65 -23.67 -8.71
N SER A 42 21.95 -24.89 -9.18
CA SER A 42 23.31 -25.40 -9.34
C SER A 42 24.11 -24.54 -10.30
N PHE A 43 23.56 -24.23 -11.47
CA PHE A 43 24.21 -23.37 -12.46
C PHE A 43 24.53 -21.99 -11.89
N VAL A 44 23.57 -21.31 -11.26
CA VAL A 44 23.78 -19.98 -10.67
C VAL A 44 24.82 -20.03 -9.55
N PHE A 45 24.77 -21.04 -8.68
CA PHE A 45 25.74 -21.24 -7.62
C PHE A 45 27.15 -21.44 -8.18
N LEU A 46 27.32 -22.43 -9.07
CA LEU A 46 28.61 -22.79 -9.65
C LEU A 46 29.19 -21.66 -10.51
N ALA A 47 28.38 -20.98 -11.32
CA ALA A 47 28.83 -19.88 -12.15
C ALA A 47 29.44 -18.74 -11.32
N VAL A 48 28.83 -18.39 -10.19
CA VAL A 48 29.34 -17.33 -9.31
C VAL A 48 30.53 -17.83 -8.50
N PHE A 49 30.43 -19.03 -7.93
CA PHE A 49 31.46 -19.61 -7.08
C PHE A 49 32.76 -19.84 -7.86
N LEU A 50 32.69 -20.56 -8.98
CA LEU A 50 33.85 -20.86 -9.82
C LEU A 50 34.46 -19.60 -10.41
N ASN A 51 33.65 -18.64 -10.88
CA ASN A 51 34.19 -17.39 -11.43
C ASN A 51 35.01 -16.59 -10.40
N VAL A 52 34.62 -16.61 -9.12
CA VAL A 52 35.39 -15.95 -8.06
C VAL A 52 36.67 -16.73 -7.75
N VAL A 53 36.60 -18.06 -7.68
CA VAL A 53 37.77 -18.93 -7.43
C VAL A 53 38.79 -18.84 -8.56
N GLU A 54 38.36 -18.87 -9.83
CA GLU A 54 39.22 -18.73 -11.02
C GLU A 54 39.94 -17.38 -11.06
N ARG A 55 39.37 -16.34 -10.45
CA ARG A 55 40.03 -15.04 -10.26
C ARG A 55 41.06 -15.04 -9.11
N GLY A 56 41.46 -16.21 -8.62
CA GLY A 56 42.43 -16.39 -7.55
C GLY A 56 41.94 -15.94 -6.17
N LYS A 57 40.62 -15.78 -5.98
CA LYS A 57 40.06 -15.35 -4.69
C LYS A 57 39.73 -16.53 -3.79
N SER A 58 39.65 -16.28 -2.48
CA SER A 58 39.35 -17.31 -1.49
C SER A 58 37.97 -17.95 -1.69
N THR A 59 37.86 -19.22 -1.33
CA THR A 59 36.60 -19.99 -1.34
C THR A 59 35.52 -19.36 -0.45
N GLU A 60 35.93 -18.71 0.64
CA GLU A 60 35.02 -17.93 1.50
C GLU A 60 34.36 -16.78 0.73
N LEU A 61 35.15 -16.01 -0.02
CA LEU A 61 34.64 -14.89 -0.80
C LEU A 61 33.77 -15.37 -1.97
N ALA A 62 34.11 -16.51 -2.56
CA ALA A 62 33.29 -17.16 -3.59
C ALA A 62 31.91 -17.58 -3.05
N ALA A 63 31.87 -18.22 -1.89
CA ALA A 63 30.61 -18.59 -1.22
C ALA A 63 29.77 -17.35 -0.87
N LYS A 64 30.38 -16.32 -0.25
CA LYS A 64 29.70 -15.04 0.05
C LYS A 64 29.14 -14.39 -1.22
N GLY A 65 29.87 -14.46 -2.34
CA GLY A 65 29.41 -13.97 -3.64
C GLY A 65 28.15 -14.66 -4.16
N ALA A 66 28.03 -15.97 -3.94
CA ALA A 66 26.86 -16.76 -4.37
C ALA A 66 25.61 -16.56 -3.50
N PHE A 67 25.73 -15.97 -2.31
CA PHE A 67 24.60 -15.75 -1.39
C PHE A 67 23.44 -14.97 -2.03
N VAL A 68 23.74 -13.79 -2.61
CA VAL A 68 22.71 -12.89 -3.14
C VAL A 68 21.98 -13.49 -4.34
N PRO A 69 22.66 -14.06 -5.36
CA PRO A 69 21.97 -14.73 -6.48
C PRO A 69 21.03 -15.86 -6.05
N ILE A 70 21.45 -16.70 -5.09
CA ILE A 70 20.59 -17.78 -4.58
C ILE A 70 19.40 -17.22 -3.81
N LEU A 71 19.61 -16.18 -2.99
CA LEU A 71 18.52 -15.48 -2.31
C LEU A 71 17.52 -14.84 -3.30
N VAL A 72 18.00 -14.27 -4.40
CA VAL A 72 17.15 -13.72 -5.46
C VAL A 72 16.31 -14.82 -6.08
N LEU A 73 16.91 -15.98 -6.40
CA LEU A 73 16.18 -17.13 -6.93
C LEU A 73 15.09 -17.62 -5.97
N GLN A 74 15.41 -17.74 -4.68
CA GLN A 74 14.44 -18.07 -3.63
C GLN A 74 13.30 -17.05 -3.53
N SER A 75 13.63 -15.76 -3.63
CA SER A 75 12.66 -14.66 -3.64
C SER A 75 11.73 -14.77 -4.85
N ILE A 76 12.25 -15.07 -6.04
CA ILE A 76 11.43 -15.30 -7.25
C ILE A 76 10.45 -16.45 -7.02
N VAL A 77 10.92 -17.59 -6.51
CA VAL A 77 10.06 -18.76 -6.27
C VAL A 77 8.96 -18.44 -5.26
N MET A 78 9.31 -17.87 -4.11
CA MET A 78 8.36 -17.70 -3.01
C MET A 78 7.51 -16.45 -3.13
N MET A 79 8.11 -15.31 -3.43
CA MET A 79 7.44 -14.00 -3.42
C MET A 79 6.74 -13.68 -4.75
N PHE A 80 7.25 -14.17 -5.88
CA PHE A 80 6.61 -13.93 -7.18
C PHE A 80 5.75 -15.12 -7.61
N LEU A 81 6.36 -16.30 -7.79
CA LEU A 81 5.62 -17.47 -8.27
C LEU A 81 4.59 -17.92 -7.22
N GLY A 82 4.96 -18.04 -5.94
CA GLY A 82 4.02 -18.43 -4.88
C GLY A 82 2.80 -17.50 -4.79
N THR A 83 3.04 -16.18 -4.71
CA THR A 83 1.99 -15.14 -4.67
C THR A 83 1.08 -15.21 -5.89
N SER A 84 1.67 -15.33 -7.09
CA SER A 84 0.95 -15.51 -8.35
C SER A 84 -0.02 -16.69 -8.30
N ARG A 85 0.42 -17.84 -7.75
CA ARG A 85 -0.39 -19.05 -7.65
C ARG A 85 -1.52 -18.92 -6.64
N VAL A 86 -1.28 -18.27 -5.52
CA VAL A 86 -2.32 -17.99 -4.53
C VAL A 86 -3.40 -17.09 -5.15
N ALA A 87 -2.98 -16.04 -5.86
CA ALA A 87 -3.89 -15.09 -6.52
C ALA A 87 -4.71 -15.73 -7.64
N ALA A 88 -4.05 -16.49 -8.52
CA ALA A 88 -4.67 -17.18 -9.64
C ALA A 88 -5.61 -18.31 -9.18
N GLY A 89 -5.21 -19.07 -8.16
CA GLY A 89 -5.97 -20.18 -7.60
C GLY A 89 -7.24 -19.69 -6.90
N MET A 90 -7.15 -18.65 -6.08
CA MET A 90 -8.33 -18.06 -5.43
C MET A 90 -9.32 -17.47 -6.43
N ALA A 91 -8.83 -16.78 -7.47
CA ALA A 91 -9.66 -16.26 -8.55
C ALA A 91 -10.36 -17.39 -9.33
N GLN A 92 -9.67 -18.50 -9.57
CA GLN A 92 -10.23 -19.67 -10.25
C GLN A 92 -11.35 -20.32 -9.43
N GLU A 93 -11.15 -20.55 -8.13
CA GLU A 93 -12.17 -21.12 -7.24
C GLU A 93 -13.41 -20.22 -7.13
N LYS A 94 -13.23 -18.90 -7.20
CA LYS A 94 -14.33 -17.92 -7.26
C LYS A 94 -15.08 -17.99 -8.60
N HIS A 95 -14.35 -18.12 -9.71
CA HIS A 95 -14.93 -18.16 -11.06
C HIS A 95 -15.70 -19.45 -11.31
N SER A 96 -15.17 -20.60 -10.88
CA SER A 96 -15.82 -21.92 -11.00
C SER A 96 -17.04 -22.08 -10.10
N GLY A 97 -17.32 -21.13 -9.21
CA GLY A 97 -18.43 -21.22 -8.25
C GLY A 97 -18.14 -22.13 -7.05
N THR A 98 -17.01 -22.85 -7.04
CA THR A 98 -16.60 -23.74 -5.95
C THR A 98 -16.53 -23.01 -4.61
N LEU A 99 -16.14 -21.74 -4.61
CA LEU A 99 -16.07 -20.91 -3.40
C LEU A 99 -17.44 -20.80 -2.70
N ASN A 100 -18.55 -20.79 -3.43
CA ASN A 100 -19.89 -20.76 -2.83
C ASN A 100 -20.24 -22.08 -2.14
N PHE A 101 -19.92 -23.22 -2.75
CA PHE A 101 -20.08 -24.53 -2.12
C PHE A 101 -19.22 -24.65 -0.87
N GLN A 102 -17.98 -24.17 -0.94
CA GLN A 102 -17.09 -24.17 0.21
C GLN A 102 -17.54 -23.23 1.32
N ARG A 103 -18.39 -22.22 1.07
CA ARG A 103 -18.98 -21.44 2.17
C ARG A 103 -19.96 -22.26 3.00
N LEU A 104 -20.62 -23.24 2.39
CA LEU A 104 -21.60 -24.12 3.04
C LEU A 104 -20.95 -25.26 3.84
N THR A 105 -19.66 -25.56 3.59
CA THR A 105 -18.96 -26.61 4.36
C THR A 105 -18.78 -26.21 5.83
N PRO A 106 -18.86 -27.16 6.78
CA PRO A 106 -18.82 -26.94 8.22
C PRO A 106 -17.40 -26.60 8.74
N MET A 107 -16.65 -25.79 8.00
CA MET A 107 -15.34 -25.29 8.37
C MET A 107 -15.41 -23.80 8.68
N SER A 108 -14.63 -23.35 9.66
CA SER A 108 -14.50 -21.92 9.94
C SER A 108 -13.85 -21.18 8.77
N PRO A 109 -14.17 -19.89 8.53
CA PRO A 109 -13.49 -19.07 7.53
C PRO A 109 -11.96 -19.07 7.70
N ILE A 110 -11.48 -19.09 8.95
CA ILE A 110 -10.05 -19.10 9.27
C ILE A 110 -9.40 -20.39 8.76
N SER A 111 -9.99 -21.55 9.06
CA SER A 111 -9.49 -22.84 8.56
C SER A 111 -9.47 -22.88 7.02
N LYS A 112 -10.47 -22.30 6.36
CA LYS A 112 -10.49 -22.16 4.89
C LYS A 112 -9.34 -21.29 4.36
N ILE A 113 -9.09 -20.14 4.99
CA ILE A 113 -8.01 -19.22 4.62
C ILE A 113 -6.65 -19.91 4.73
N PHE A 114 -6.36 -20.56 5.87
CA PHE A 114 -5.09 -21.26 6.06
C PHE A 114 -4.91 -22.42 5.08
N GLY A 115 -5.97 -23.20 4.83
CA GLY A 115 -5.94 -24.28 3.84
C GLY A 115 -5.54 -23.80 2.45
N TYR A 116 -6.07 -22.65 2.01
CA TYR A 116 -5.68 -22.05 0.73
C TYR A 116 -4.31 -21.38 0.76
N LEU A 117 -3.95 -20.72 1.87
CA LEU A 117 -2.71 -19.95 1.99
C LEU A 117 -1.50 -20.84 1.85
N PHE A 118 -1.53 -22.02 2.47
CA PHE A 118 -0.44 -22.98 2.37
C PHE A 118 -0.66 -24.01 1.25
N GLY A 119 -1.90 -24.31 0.89
CA GLY A 119 -2.21 -25.31 -0.13
C GLY A 119 -1.91 -24.82 -1.57
N LEU A 120 -2.28 -23.58 -1.92
CA LEU A 120 -2.10 -23.08 -3.29
C LEU A 120 -0.62 -22.99 -3.71
N PRO A 121 0.30 -22.46 -2.90
CA PRO A 121 1.71 -22.36 -3.25
C PRO A 121 2.56 -23.57 -2.79
N ILE A 122 1.92 -24.71 -2.47
CA ILE A 122 2.62 -25.86 -1.88
C ILE A 122 3.81 -26.38 -2.70
N ARG A 123 3.69 -26.35 -4.03
CA ARG A 123 4.78 -26.74 -4.92
C ARG A 123 5.94 -25.77 -4.80
N GLU A 124 5.68 -24.47 -4.72
CA GLU A 124 6.71 -23.44 -4.58
C GLU A 124 7.44 -23.56 -3.23
N TYR A 125 6.78 -24.03 -2.16
CA TYR A 125 7.48 -24.41 -0.92
C TYR A 125 8.45 -25.57 -1.12
N VAL A 126 8.07 -26.60 -1.89
CA VAL A 126 8.98 -27.71 -2.23
C VAL A 126 10.14 -27.23 -3.08
N LEU A 127 9.88 -26.40 -4.10
CA LEU A 127 10.93 -25.83 -4.95
C LEU A 127 11.90 -24.95 -4.16
N PHE A 128 11.41 -24.16 -3.20
CA PHE A 128 12.25 -23.41 -2.28
C PHE A 128 13.11 -24.35 -1.41
N ALA A 129 12.53 -25.42 -0.86
CA ALA A 129 13.27 -26.39 -0.04
C ALA A 129 14.44 -27.03 -0.80
N LEU A 130 14.28 -27.29 -2.09
CA LEU A 130 15.35 -27.80 -2.96
C LEU A 130 16.55 -26.85 -3.12
N THR A 131 16.38 -25.56 -2.84
CA THR A 131 17.47 -24.57 -2.88
C THR A 131 18.25 -24.47 -1.56
N LEU A 132 17.70 -24.98 -0.46
CA LEU A 132 18.30 -24.87 0.87
C LEU A 132 19.66 -25.56 1.00
N PRO A 133 19.93 -26.74 0.38
CA PRO A 133 21.26 -27.34 0.44
C PRO A 133 22.36 -26.40 -0.11
N PHE A 134 22.10 -25.66 -1.18
CA PHE A 134 23.04 -24.68 -1.73
C PHE A 134 23.27 -23.53 -0.76
N MET A 135 22.20 -23.05 -0.11
CA MET A 135 22.34 -22.02 0.93
C MET A 135 23.16 -22.53 2.12
N ALA A 136 22.95 -23.78 2.54
CA ALA A 136 23.73 -24.39 3.63
C ALA A 136 25.22 -24.45 3.29
N VAL A 137 25.57 -24.86 2.07
CA VAL A 137 26.95 -24.81 1.56
C VAL A 137 27.50 -23.38 1.62
N ILE A 138 26.74 -22.39 1.16
CA ILE A 138 27.14 -20.98 1.23
C ILE A 138 27.41 -20.52 2.66
N VAL A 139 26.54 -20.86 3.61
CA VAL A 139 26.71 -20.46 5.03
C VAL A 139 27.98 -21.08 5.61
N VAL A 140 28.21 -22.37 5.37
CA VAL A 140 29.37 -23.10 5.90
C VAL A 140 30.67 -22.58 5.30
N TYR A 141 30.81 -22.56 3.97
CA TYR A 141 32.04 -22.14 3.30
C TYR A 141 32.27 -20.64 3.37
N GLY A 142 31.19 -19.85 3.36
CA GLY A 142 31.23 -18.41 3.51
C GLY A 142 31.40 -17.94 4.96
N LYS A 143 31.48 -18.86 5.94
CA LYS A 143 31.56 -18.54 7.37
C LYS A 143 30.55 -17.50 7.82
N ILE A 144 29.35 -17.54 7.25
CA ILE A 144 28.29 -16.59 7.56
C ILE A 144 27.62 -17.07 8.85
N SER A 145 27.35 -16.17 9.80
CA SER A 145 26.65 -16.53 11.03
C SER A 145 25.27 -17.15 10.71
N LEU A 146 25.10 -18.43 11.10
CA LEU A 146 23.83 -19.15 10.91
C LEU A 146 22.66 -18.42 11.60
N LEU A 147 22.90 -17.84 12.78
CA LEU A 147 21.89 -17.11 13.53
C LEU A 147 21.40 -15.88 12.75
N LYS A 148 22.30 -15.12 12.13
CA LYS A 148 21.94 -13.97 11.28
C LYS A 148 21.14 -14.40 10.05
N VAL A 149 21.51 -15.54 9.44
CA VAL A 149 20.77 -16.10 8.30
C VAL A 149 19.37 -16.58 8.71
N LEU A 150 19.23 -17.29 9.83
CA LEU A 150 17.93 -17.72 10.36
C LEU A 150 17.04 -16.54 10.72
N HIS A 151 17.61 -15.51 11.36
CA HIS A 151 16.90 -14.27 11.67
C HIS A 151 16.38 -13.60 10.39
N PHE A 152 17.23 -13.49 9.37
CA PHE A 152 16.81 -12.99 8.07
C PHE A 152 15.68 -13.84 7.45
N TYR A 153 15.77 -15.17 7.49
CA TYR A 153 14.71 -16.05 6.99
C TYR A 153 13.39 -15.88 7.75
N GLY A 154 13.42 -15.56 9.05
CA GLY A 154 12.21 -15.20 9.81
C GLY A 154 11.44 -14.03 9.18
N VAL A 155 12.16 -12.96 8.81
CA VAL A 155 11.57 -11.80 8.11
C VAL A 155 11.20 -12.14 6.67
N PHE A 156 12.03 -12.93 5.98
CA PHE A 156 11.73 -13.43 4.64
C PHE A 156 10.38 -14.15 4.59
N PHE A 157 10.14 -15.10 5.51
CA PHE A 157 8.88 -15.83 5.57
C PHE A 157 7.70 -14.95 5.98
N SER A 158 7.88 -14.00 6.90
CA SER A 158 6.85 -13.00 7.21
C SER A 158 6.44 -12.21 5.95
N THR A 159 7.42 -11.79 5.14
CA THR A 159 7.19 -11.09 3.87
C THR A 159 6.47 -11.98 2.85
N VAL A 160 6.88 -13.24 2.72
CA VAL A 160 6.21 -14.23 1.87
C VAL A 160 4.75 -14.41 2.28
N MET A 161 4.47 -14.57 3.57
CA MET A 161 3.10 -14.70 4.08
C MET A 161 2.27 -13.46 3.75
N LEU A 162 2.83 -12.27 3.90
CA LEU A 162 2.18 -11.02 3.54
C LEU A 162 1.80 -11.00 2.06
N TYR A 163 2.73 -11.36 1.18
CA TYR A 163 2.50 -11.32 -0.26
C TYR A 163 1.51 -12.39 -0.70
N HIS A 164 1.57 -13.60 -0.13
CA HIS A 164 0.57 -14.63 -0.38
C HIS A 164 -0.82 -14.20 0.08
N MET A 165 -0.93 -13.55 1.24
CA MET A 165 -2.19 -12.96 1.70
C MET A 165 -2.71 -11.86 0.76
N PHE A 166 -1.83 -10.98 0.29
CA PHE A 166 -2.21 -9.98 -0.70
C PHE A 166 -2.69 -10.63 -2.01
N GLY A 167 -1.98 -11.65 -2.50
CA GLY A 167 -2.41 -12.45 -3.65
C GLY A 167 -3.78 -13.06 -3.45
N MET A 168 -4.05 -13.63 -2.27
CA MET A 168 -5.34 -14.20 -1.94
C MET A 168 -6.46 -13.15 -1.94
N VAL A 169 -6.22 -11.97 -1.37
CA VAL A 169 -7.15 -10.84 -1.37
C VAL A 169 -7.43 -10.37 -2.80
N SER A 170 -6.38 -10.25 -3.64
CA SER A 170 -6.50 -9.92 -5.05
C SER A 170 -7.42 -10.90 -5.78
N GLY A 171 -7.21 -12.22 -5.61
CA GLY A 171 -8.06 -13.25 -6.22
C GLY A 171 -9.49 -13.26 -5.72
N MET A 172 -9.70 -12.95 -4.44
CA MET A 172 -11.03 -12.85 -3.83
C MET A 172 -11.81 -11.62 -4.32
N ILE A 173 -11.14 -10.48 -4.54
CA ILE A 173 -11.79 -9.22 -4.94
C ILE A 173 -12.00 -9.13 -6.45
N THR A 174 -11.08 -9.69 -7.26
CA THR A 174 -11.12 -9.59 -8.73
C THR A 174 -12.50 -9.97 -9.29
N PRO A 175 -13.09 -9.15 -10.18
CA PRO A 175 -14.41 -9.42 -10.75
C PRO A 175 -14.46 -10.76 -11.49
N LYS A 176 -15.69 -11.30 -11.63
CA LYS A 176 -15.94 -12.52 -12.42
C LYS A 176 -15.86 -12.18 -13.91
N VAL A 177 -14.66 -12.23 -14.46
CA VAL A 177 -14.38 -12.07 -15.90
C VAL A 177 -13.67 -13.32 -16.40
N ARG A 178 -13.79 -13.63 -17.70
CA ARG A 178 -13.19 -14.84 -18.31
C ARG A 178 -11.68 -14.98 -18.04
N TRP A 179 -10.99 -13.84 -17.86
CA TRP A 179 -9.55 -13.77 -17.57
C TRP A 179 -9.22 -13.42 -16.10
N SER A 180 -10.16 -13.63 -15.17
CA SER A 180 -10.02 -13.26 -13.74
C SER A 180 -8.74 -13.82 -13.10
N SER A 181 -8.37 -15.06 -13.43
CA SER A 181 -7.13 -15.68 -12.93
C SER A 181 -5.87 -14.95 -13.42
N ARG A 182 -5.82 -14.54 -14.69
CA ARG A 182 -4.70 -13.79 -15.26
C ARG A 182 -4.64 -12.37 -14.72
N LEU A 183 -5.79 -11.70 -14.59
CA LEU A 183 -5.88 -10.34 -14.04
C LEU A 183 -5.45 -10.31 -12.56
N SER A 184 -5.92 -11.27 -11.76
CA SER A 184 -5.54 -11.41 -10.35
C SER A 184 -4.03 -11.65 -10.21
N ASN A 185 -3.47 -12.53 -11.05
CA ASN A 185 -2.04 -12.78 -11.12
C ASN A 185 -1.25 -11.51 -11.47
N PHE A 186 -1.64 -10.81 -12.54
CA PHE A 186 -1.00 -9.57 -12.95
C PHE A 186 -1.05 -8.52 -11.85
N ALA A 187 -2.20 -8.33 -11.20
CA ALA A 187 -2.33 -7.38 -10.09
C ALA A 187 -1.43 -7.73 -8.91
N ALA A 188 -1.30 -9.02 -8.57
CA ALA A 188 -0.45 -9.47 -7.47
C ALA A 188 1.05 -9.30 -7.79
N VAL A 189 1.48 -9.65 -9.00
CA VAL A 189 2.86 -9.44 -9.46
C VAL A 189 3.17 -7.95 -9.56
N PHE A 190 2.27 -7.16 -10.15
CA PHE A 190 2.42 -5.71 -10.26
C PHE A 190 2.57 -5.06 -8.89
N PHE A 191 1.79 -5.50 -7.90
CA PHE A 191 1.95 -5.03 -6.52
C PHE A 191 3.34 -5.34 -5.97
N VAL A 192 3.81 -6.58 -6.07
CA VAL A 192 5.15 -6.97 -5.59
C VAL A 192 6.23 -6.13 -6.28
N VAL A 193 6.20 -6.02 -7.62
CA VAL A 193 7.15 -5.20 -8.39
C VAL A 193 7.09 -3.73 -7.97
N SER A 194 5.89 -3.19 -7.80
CA SER A 194 5.67 -1.81 -7.36
C SER A 194 6.29 -1.55 -5.99
N LEU A 195 6.20 -2.50 -5.05
CA LEU A 195 6.86 -2.36 -3.75
C LEU A 195 8.37 -2.21 -3.89
N TYR A 196 9.01 -3.02 -4.75
CA TYR A 196 10.46 -2.97 -4.94
C TYR A 196 10.95 -1.74 -5.73
N ILE A 197 10.09 -1.10 -6.54
CA ILE A 197 10.45 0.09 -7.32
C ILE A 197 10.12 1.39 -6.56
N PHE A 198 8.90 1.52 -6.05
CA PHE A 198 8.42 2.79 -5.49
C PHE A 198 8.82 2.99 -4.02
N MET A 199 8.87 1.93 -3.21
CA MET A 199 9.17 2.07 -1.78
C MET A 199 10.59 2.59 -1.50
N PRO A 200 11.64 2.18 -2.24
CA PRO A 200 12.96 2.79 -2.10
C PRO A 200 12.95 4.29 -2.41
N MET A 201 12.11 4.75 -3.34
CA MET A 201 12.00 6.20 -3.63
C MET A 201 11.34 6.96 -2.49
N LEU A 202 10.24 6.44 -1.94
CA LEU A 202 9.51 7.10 -0.85
C LEU A 202 10.32 7.13 0.46
N ASN A 203 11.14 6.10 0.71
CA ASN A 203 12.06 6.08 1.86
C ASN A 203 13.06 7.26 1.82
N ARG A 204 13.50 7.71 0.63
CA ARG A 204 14.41 8.88 0.51
C ARG A 204 13.81 10.17 1.05
N PHE A 205 12.48 10.29 1.05
CA PHE A 205 11.75 11.45 1.56
C PHE A 205 11.30 11.29 3.03
N GLY A 206 11.86 10.32 3.74
CA GLY A 206 11.62 10.11 5.17
C GLY A 206 10.40 9.25 5.51
N PHE A 207 9.72 8.67 4.52
CA PHE A 207 8.64 7.70 4.74
C PHE A 207 9.20 6.30 4.95
N THR A 208 10.00 6.14 6.00
CA THR A 208 10.83 4.95 6.23
C THR A 208 10.02 3.67 6.32
N PHE A 209 8.86 3.69 6.99
CA PHE A 209 7.97 2.53 7.20
C PHE A 209 7.59 1.77 5.92
N LEU A 210 7.55 2.47 4.78
CA LEU A 210 7.23 1.88 3.48
C LEU A 210 8.30 0.91 2.98
N GLY A 211 9.58 1.14 3.32
CA GLY A 211 10.66 0.21 3.02
C GLY A 211 10.55 -1.11 3.80
N PHE A 212 9.94 -1.07 4.98
CA PHE A 212 9.74 -2.20 5.90
C PHE A 212 8.61 -3.16 5.49
N VAL A 213 7.96 -2.90 4.35
CA VAL A 213 7.07 -3.87 3.71
C VAL A 213 7.88 -4.95 2.96
N THR A 214 9.19 -4.73 2.74
CA THR A 214 10.09 -5.64 2.01
C THR A 214 11.16 -6.26 2.91
N ILE A 215 11.94 -7.20 2.37
CA ILE A 215 13.09 -7.81 3.07
C ILE A 215 14.35 -6.94 3.09
N PHE A 216 14.38 -5.82 2.35
CA PHE A 216 15.58 -4.99 2.21
C PHE A 216 16.13 -4.47 3.54
N PRO A 217 15.33 -3.93 4.47
CA PRO A 217 15.89 -3.39 5.71
C PRO A 217 16.67 -4.43 6.50
N THR A 218 16.12 -5.64 6.64
CA THR A 218 16.77 -6.74 7.35
C THR A 218 17.96 -7.30 6.57
N PHE A 219 17.87 -7.39 5.24
CA PHE A 219 18.99 -7.82 4.41
C PHE A 219 20.20 -6.89 4.57
N TYR A 220 19.99 -5.59 4.41
CA TYR A 220 21.06 -4.60 4.55
C TYR A 220 21.50 -4.41 6.00
N GLY A 221 20.59 -4.46 6.97
CA GLY A 221 20.89 -4.25 8.38
C GLY A 221 21.59 -5.42 9.09
N ILE A 222 21.42 -6.65 8.60
CA ILE A 222 21.93 -7.87 9.29
C ILE A 222 22.88 -8.69 8.41
N VAL A 223 22.50 -8.95 7.16
CA VAL A 223 23.21 -9.92 6.30
C VAL A 223 24.34 -9.26 5.51
N MET A 224 24.12 -8.05 4.99
CA MET A 224 25.09 -7.36 4.14
C MET A 224 26.42 -7.08 4.87
N GLU A 225 26.37 -6.86 6.18
CA GLU A 225 27.56 -6.72 7.01
C GLU A 225 28.51 -7.93 6.90
N GLU A 226 27.97 -9.15 6.99
CA GLU A 226 28.75 -10.40 6.91
C GLU A 226 29.33 -10.65 5.51
N LEU A 227 28.58 -10.28 4.48
CA LEU A 227 28.99 -10.48 3.08
C LEU A 227 30.15 -9.56 2.67
N THR A 228 30.43 -8.51 3.44
CA THR A 228 31.27 -7.39 3.00
C THR A 228 32.46 -7.08 3.90
N GLN A 229 32.68 -7.85 4.96
CA GLN A 229 33.83 -7.74 5.88
C GLN A 229 35.20 -7.64 5.17
N HIS A 230 35.33 -8.11 3.92
CA HIS A 230 36.58 -8.13 3.15
C HIS A 230 36.72 -7.00 2.09
N ARG A 231 35.80 -6.03 2.03
CA ARG A 231 35.90 -4.92 1.05
C ARG A 231 36.76 -3.76 1.58
N THR A 232 37.64 -3.20 0.75
CA THR A 232 38.50 -2.04 1.05
C THR A 232 38.20 -0.83 0.15
N GLY A 233 38.59 0.38 0.60
CA GLY A 233 38.52 1.62 -0.19
C GLY A 233 37.12 2.26 -0.36
N ILE A 234 36.91 2.98 -1.48
CA ILE A 234 35.70 3.75 -1.79
C ILE A 234 34.42 2.89 -1.80
N ALA A 235 34.56 1.61 -2.18
CA ALA A 235 33.46 0.65 -2.17
C ALA A 235 32.97 0.31 -0.75
N ARG A 236 33.85 0.37 0.25
CA ARG A 236 33.49 0.21 1.67
C ARG A 236 32.77 1.46 2.19
N GLN A 237 33.19 2.67 1.77
CA GLN A 237 32.59 3.93 2.21
C GLN A 237 31.13 4.08 1.78
N LYS A 238 30.83 3.94 0.48
CA LYS A 238 29.46 3.99 -0.06
C LYS A 238 28.54 2.94 0.57
N MET A 239 29.11 1.83 0.97
CA MET A 239 28.40 0.70 1.57
C MET A 239 28.13 0.91 3.07
N ILE A 240 29.08 1.47 3.83
CA ILE A 240 28.84 1.89 5.21
C ILE A 240 27.69 2.91 5.26
N GLU A 241 27.61 3.82 4.30
CA GLU A 241 26.49 4.76 4.18
C GLU A 241 25.15 4.05 3.90
N GLU A 242 25.14 2.95 3.14
CA GLU A 242 23.96 2.11 2.93
C GLU A 242 23.60 1.26 4.15
N LEU A 243 24.58 0.70 4.87
CA LEU A 243 24.39 -0.05 6.12
C LEU A 243 23.82 0.84 7.23
N GLN A 244 24.39 2.03 7.41
CA GLN A 244 23.92 3.03 8.38
C GLN A 244 22.50 3.53 8.11
N ARG A 245 21.98 3.36 6.88
CA ARG A 245 20.57 3.67 6.55
C ARG A 245 19.60 2.73 7.28
N TRP A 246 20.02 1.50 7.56
CA TRP A 246 19.14 0.42 8.00
C TRP A 246 19.47 -0.13 9.38
N GLN A 247 20.50 0.38 10.08
CA GLN A 247 20.88 -0.10 11.41
C GLN A 247 19.90 0.33 12.52
N ASP A 248 19.46 1.59 12.55
CA ASP A 248 18.49 2.08 13.54
C ASP A 248 17.34 2.84 12.88
N VAL A 249 16.13 2.34 13.07
CA VAL A 249 14.92 3.01 12.59
C VAL A 249 14.47 4.00 13.65
N GLN A 250 14.65 5.28 13.36
CA GLN A 250 14.08 6.32 14.20
C GLN A 250 12.57 6.40 13.92
N PHE A 251 11.76 6.03 14.91
CA PHE A 251 10.31 6.21 14.87
C PHE A 251 9.92 7.11 16.03
N PHE A 252 9.38 8.29 15.72
CA PHE A 252 9.35 9.40 16.66
C PHE A 252 10.76 9.75 17.16
N SER A 253 10.99 9.73 18.47
CA SER A 253 12.31 9.95 19.09
C SER A 253 12.99 8.65 19.52
N GLN A 254 12.36 7.49 19.29
CA GLN A 254 12.83 6.21 19.80
C GLN A 254 13.49 5.40 18.68
N PRO A 255 14.72 4.90 18.89
CA PRO A 255 15.32 3.92 17.99
C PRO A 255 14.60 2.58 18.15
N ILE A 256 14.09 2.04 17.06
CA ILE A 256 13.46 0.71 17.02
C ILE A 256 14.32 -0.22 16.17
N HIS A 257 14.52 -1.44 16.66
CA HIS A 257 15.24 -2.47 15.93
C HIS A 257 14.55 -2.76 14.57
N PRO A 258 15.30 -2.83 13.45
CA PRO A 258 14.75 -2.98 12.10
C PRO A 258 13.83 -4.18 11.94
N THR A 259 14.18 -5.33 12.52
CA THR A 259 13.34 -6.54 12.47
C THR A 259 12.02 -6.33 13.19
N THR A 260 12.02 -5.77 14.40
CA THR A 260 10.79 -5.55 15.18
C THR A 260 9.88 -4.61 14.43
N TYR A 261 10.43 -3.52 13.89
CA TYR A 261 9.67 -2.59 13.08
C TYR A 261 9.12 -3.26 11.81
N THR A 262 9.93 -4.06 11.11
CA THR A 262 9.48 -4.87 9.95
C THR A 262 8.28 -5.75 10.30
N LEU A 263 8.39 -6.53 11.36
CA LEU A 263 7.35 -7.46 11.78
C LEU A 263 6.07 -6.73 12.23
N LEU A 264 6.19 -5.55 12.85
CA LEU A 264 5.04 -4.71 13.20
C LEU A 264 4.30 -4.21 11.96
N ILE A 265 5.02 -3.64 10.98
CA ILE A 265 4.42 -3.13 9.74
C ILE A 265 3.82 -4.28 8.91
N GLN A 266 4.56 -5.36 8.72
CA GLN A 266 4.08 -6.54 8.00
C GLN A 266 2.92 -7.20 8.73
N GLY A 267 2.95 -7.27 10.06
CA GLY A 267 1.87 -7.78 10.90
C GLY A 267 0.58 -6.98 10.78
N LEU A 268 0.67 -5.64 10.75
CA LEU A 268 -0.49 -4.77 10.53
C LEU A 268 -1.12 -5.01 9.15
N LEU A 269 -0.30 -5.13 8.09
CA LEU A 269 -0.78 -5.41 6.74
C LEU A 269 -1.33 -6.84 6.59
N LEU A 270 -0.69 -7.82 7.24
CA LEU A 270 -1.16 -9.20 7.31
C LEU A 270 -2.53 -9.29 7.98
N LEU A 271 -2.69 -8.63 9.13
CA LEU A 271 -3.97 -8.53 9.84
C LEU A 271 -5.03 -7.88 8.95
N THR A 272 -4.66 -6.82 8.22
CA THR A 272 -5.53 -6.13 7.26
C THR A 272 -6.03 -7.08 6.17
N CYS A 273 -5.12 -7.77 5.49
CA CYS A 273 -5.48 -8.76 4.48
C CYS A 273 -6.33 -9.89 5.05
N PHE A 274 -6.00 -10.36 6.25
CA PHE A 274 -6.73 -11.42 6.92
C PHE A 274 -8.17 -11.00 7.27
N VAL A 275 -8.38 -9.79 7.79
CA VAL A 275 -9.71 -9.24 8.06
C VAL A 275 -10.55 -9.17 6.78
N ILE A 276 -9.97 -8.72 5.66
CA ILE A 276 -10.65 -8.71 4.36
C ILE A 276 -11.09 -10.12 3.99
N MET A 277 -10.17 -11.09 4.08
CA MET A 277 -10.44 -12.48 3.73
C MET A 277 -11.56 -13.07 4.59
N VAL A 278 -11.52 -12.91 5.91
CA VAL A 278 -12.56 -13.41 6.81
C VAL A 278 -13.92 -12.79 6.46
N ARG A 279 -13.97 -11.49 6.19
CA ARG A 279 -15.22 -10.80 5.81
C ARG A 279 -15.78 -11.30 4.48
N LYS A 280 -14.93 -11.41 3.46
CA LYS A 280 -15.32 -11.89 2.12
C LYS A 280 -15.68 -13.37 2.10
N TRP A 281 -15.09 -14.18 2.97
CA TRP A 281 -15.49 -15.57 3.17
C TRP A 281 -16.89 -15.69 3.76
N ARG A 282 -17.22 -14.88 4.79
CA ARG A 282 -18.56 -14.87 5.39
C ARG A 282 -19.63 -14.47 4.37
N GLN A 283 -19.43 -13.34 3.68
CA GLN A 283 -20.35 -12.87 2.65
C GLN A 283 -19.61 -12.11 1.56
N GLN A 284 -19.81 -12.50 0.31
CA GLN A 284 -19.11 -11.90 -0.84
C GLN A 284 -19.43 -10.42 -1.03
N HIS A 285 -20.66 -10.04 -0.72
CA HIS A 285 -21.20 -8.69 -0.93
C HIS A 285 -20.83 -7.70 0.17
N ASN A 286 -20.22 -8.17 1.27
CA ASN A 286 -19.71 -7.27 2.30
C ASN A 286 -18.60 -6.40 1.74
N HIS A 287 -18.46 -5.19 2.27
CA HIS A 287 -17.29 -4.36 1.97
C HIS A 287 -16.02 -5.06 2.47
N ALA A 288 -14.89 -4.80 1.80
CA ALA A 288 -13.62 -5.43 2.17
C ALA A 288 -13.23 -5.06 3.61
N PHE A 289 -13.50 -3.81 4.02
CA PHE A 289 -13.37 -3.35 5.40
C PHE A 289 -14.72 -3.05 6.02
N SER A 290 -14.84 -3.21 7.34
CA SER A 290 -15.88 -2.49 8.08
C SER A 290 -15.47 -1.03 8.21
N LYS A 291 -16.44 -0.16 8.45
CA LYS A 291 -16.18 1.28 8.62
C LYS A 291 -15.35 1.60 9.86
N THR A 292 -15.58 0.86 10.95
CA THR A 292 -14.76 0.96 12.16
C THR A 292 -13.33 0.52 11.93
N TYR A 293 -13.13 -0.56 11.18
CA TYR A 293 -11.80 -1.05 10.83
C TYR A 293 -11.07 -0.06 9.92
N SER A 294 -11.75 0.53 8.92
CA SER A 294 -11.15 1.57 8.08
C SER A 294 -10.73 2.80 8.88
N LEU A 295 -11.48 3.17 9.92
CA LEU A 295 -11.10 4.26 10.82
C LEU A 295 -9.81 3.94 11.59
N GLY A 296 -9.74 2.76 12.21
CA GLY A 296 -8.55 2.32 12.91
C GLY A 296 -7.33 2.18 11.98
N LEU A 297 -7.54 1.66 10.77
CA LEU A 297 -6.48 1.53 9.77
C LEU A 297 -5.98 2.89 9.27
N PHE A 298 -6.89 3.86 9.04
CA PHE A 298 -6.48 5.21 8.67
C PHE A 298 -5.74 5.91 9.82
N ALA A 299 -6.20 5.76 11.06
CA ALA A 299 -5.50 6.30 12.23
C ALA A 299 -4.10 5.70 12.40
N ALA A 300 -3.96 4.38 12.25
CA ALA A 300 -2.65 3.71 12.26
C ALA A 300 -1.76 4.24 11.13
N PHE A 301 -2.31 4.45 9.93
CA PHE A 301 -1.57 5.02 8.80
C PHE A 301 -1.10 6.45 9.06
N GLN A 302 -1.95 7.31 9.63
CA GLN A 302 -1.58 8.68 10.02
C GLN A 302 -0.48 8.68 11.10
N LEU A 303 -0.58 7.78 12.09
CA LEU A 303 0.45 7.60 13.11
C LEU A 303 1.79 7.16 12.51
N LEU A 304 1.77 6.25 11.53
CA LEU A 304 2.97 5.82 10.81
C LEU A 304 3.60 6.96 9.99
N LEU A 305 2.78 7.74 9.27
CA LEU A 305 3.25 8.91 8.53
C LEU A 305 3.90 9.93 9.47
N MET A 306 3.21 10.28 10.56
CA MET A 306 3.71 11.25 11.53
C MET A 306 4.97 10.75 12.22
N GLY A 307 4.98 9.51 12.71
CA GLY A 307 6.13 8.92 13.40
C GLY A 307 7.36 8.74 12.50
N SER A 308 7.15 8.54 11.19
CA SER A 308 8.26 8.47 10.22
C SER A 308 8.83 9.85 9.91
N LEU A 309 8.02 10.91 9.84
CA LEU A 309 8.50 12.27 9.56
C LEU A 309 9.08 12.96 10.81
N TRP A 310 8.67 12.54 11.99
CA TRP A 310 9.08 13.16 13.25
C TRP A 310 10.60 13.29 13.47
N PRO A 311 11.45 12.26 13.25
CA PRO A 311 12.89 12.40 13.41
C PRO A 311 13.50 13.45 12.46
N PHE A 312 12.93 13.59 11.26
CA PHE A 312 13.39 14.55 10.26
C PHE A 312 13.09 15.99 10.66
N LEU A 313 11.98 16.20 11.37
CA LEU A 313 11.56 17.52 11.83
C LEU A 313 12.16 17.92 13.18
N THR A 314 12.74 16.97 13.93
CA THR A 314 13.25 17.22 15.29
C THR A 314 14.75 17.02 15.43
N GLN A 315 15.38 16.14 14.64
CA GLN A 315 16.79 15.80 14.76
C GLN A 315 17.61 16.36 13.59
N VAL A 316 18.47 17.35 13.87
CA VAL A 316 19.38 17.98 12.88
C VAL A 316 20.21 16.93 12.11
N ARG A 317 20.73 15.94 12.85
CA ARG A 317 21.64 14.92 12.31
C ARG A 317 20.95 14.04 11.26
N VAL A 318 19.70 13.65 11.51
CA VAL A 318 18.91 12.81 10.58
C VAL A 318 18.56 13.62 9.34
N PHE A 319 18.06 14.85 9.52
CA PHE A 319 17.73 15.75 8.42
C PHE A 319 18.93 15.99 7.48
N ASN A 320 20.08 16.41 8.03
CA ASN A 320 21.28 16.70 7.25
C ASN A 320 21.84 15.46 6.52
N ARG A 321 21.75 14.27 7.14
CA ARG A 321 22.15 13.01 6.50
C ARG A 321 21.34 12.75 5.24
N PHE A 322 20.02 12.92 5.30
CA PHE A 322 19.14 12.70 4.15
C PHE A 322 19.25 13.79 3.09
N LEU A 323 19.41 15.05 3.50
CA LEU A 323 19.62 16.16 2.57
C LEU A 323 20.88 15.94 1.71
N LYS A 324 21.99 15.49 2.33
CA LYS A 324 23.22 15.12 1.63
C LYS A 324 23.01 13.98 0.62
N GLN A 325 22.12 13.02 0.92
CA GLN A 325 21.84 11.88 0.04
C GLN A 325 21.04 12.25 -1.22
N ILE A 326 20.15 13.25 -1.14
CA ILE A 326 19.38 13.71 -2.29
C ILE A 326 20.19 14.70 -3.13
N GLY A 327 21.19 15.35 -2.52
CA GLY A 327 22.31 16.00 -3.20
C GLY A 327 21.88 16.90 -4.35
N ARG A 328 21.16 17.99 -4.05
CA ARG A 328 20.83 19.16 -4.91
C ARG A 328 19.64 20.00 -4.41
N LEU A 329 18.86 19.52 -3.43
CA LEU A 329 17.70 20.26 -2.92
C LEU A 329 18.08 21.18 -1.77
N SER A 330 17.48 22.38 -1.75
CA SER A 330 17.53 23.25 -0.56
C SER A 330 16.72 22.62 0.59
N PRO A 331 17.07 22.90 1.87
CA PRO A 331 16.31 22.43 3.04
C PRO A 331 14.80 22.70 2.93
N GLU A 332 14.43 23.89 2.48
CA GLU A 332 13.05 24.30 2.24
C GLU A 332 12.34 23.42 1.20
N THR A 333 13.00 23.18 0.06
CA THR A 333 12.43 22.38 -1.03
C THR A 333 12.24 20.93 -0.58
N TYR A 334 13.17 20.41 0.22
CA TYR A 334 13.04 19.09 0.82
C TYR A 334 11.86 19.02 1.80
N GLY A 335 11.73 20.00 2.71
CA GLY A 335 10.60 20.07 3.63
C GLY A 335 9.24 20.20 2.93
N MET A 336 9.14 21.02 1.88
CA MET A 336 7.94 21.09 1.02
C MET A 336 7.65 19.75 0.37
N SER A 337 8.66 19.07 -0.17
CA SER A 337 8.50 17.74 -0.75
C SER A 337 7.93 16.75 0.28
N MET A 338 8.38 16.82 1.55
CA MET A 338 7.84 15.99 2.63
C MET A 338 6.35 16.28 2.89
N PHE A 339 5.94 17.55 3.01
CA PHE A 339 4.52 17.90 3.20
C PHE A 339 3.65 17.53 2.00
N TYR A 340 4.16 17.71 0.78
CA TYR A 340 3.48 17.27 -0.43
C TYR A 340 3.25 15.76 -0.44
N ILE A 341 4.30 14.97 -0.17
CA ILE A 341 4.18 13.51 -0.13
C ILE A 341 3.27 13.09 1.04
N PHE A 342 3.30 13.77 2.17
CA PHE A 342 2.40 13.50 3.30
C PHE A 342 0.93 13.65 2.90
N PHE A 343 0.54 14.77 2.27
CA PHE A 343 -0.82 14.99 1.81
C PHE A 343 -1.20 14.04 0.68
N PHE A 344 -0.29 13.76 -0.24
CA PHE A 344 -0.51 12.81 -1.32
C PHE A 344 -0.77 11.40 -0.79
N LEU A 345 0.07 10.87 0.10
CA LEU A 345 -0.09 9.55 0.70
C LEU A 345 -1.36 9.47 1.56
N SER A 346 -1.64 10.49 2.36
CA SER A 346 -2.88 10.60 3.14
C SER A 346 -4.11 10.62 2.23
N GLY A 347 -4.04 11.35 1.13
CA GLY A 347 -5.12 11.49 0.15
C GLY A 347 -5.39 10.18 -0.59
N VAL A 348 -4.34 9.49 -1.04
CA VAL A 348 -4.45 8.17 -1.68
C VAL A 348 -5.05 7.16 -0.72
N MET A 349 -4.59 7.11 0.54
CA MET A 349 -5.14 6.18 1.52
C MET A 349 -6.61 6.49 1.84
N ALA A 350 -6.96 7.77 2.07
CA ALA A 350 -8.33 8.18 2.28
C ALA A 350 -9.23 7.85 1.08
N PHE A 351 -8.76 8.12 -0.14
CA PHE A 351 -9.44 7.78 -1.39
C PHE A 351 -9.73 6.27 -1.48
N LEU A 352 -8.72 5.42 -1.24
CA LEU A 352 -8.87 3.96 -1.29
C LEU A 352 -9.87 3.47 -0.25
N LEU A 353 -9.78 3.95 0.99
CA LEU A 353 -10.70 3.56 2.04
C LEU A 353 -12.12 4.03 1.74
N VAL A 354 -12.31 5.28 1.32
CA VAL A 354 -13.62 5.81 0.90
C VAL A 354 -14.21 4.95 -0.21
N HIS A 355 -13.41 4.60 -1.23
CA HIS A 355 -13.87 3.76 -2.33
C HIS A 355 -14.36 2.37 -1.85
N VAL A 356 -13.65 1.78 -0.90
CA VAL A 356 -13.91 0.43 -0.38
C VAL A 356 -15.11 0.38 0.58
N VAL A 357 -15.32 1.41 1.40
CA VAL A 357 -16.35 1.38 2.46
C VAL A 357 -17.65 2.11 2.09
N THR A 358 -17.67 2.85 0.98
CA THR A 358 -18.88 3.53 0.50
C THR A 358 -19.85 2.51 -0.14
N PRO A 359 -21.11 2.44 0.33
CA PRO A 359 -22.07 1.47 -0.19
C PRO A 359 -22.43 1.74 -1.65
N GLU A 360 -22.72 0.67 -2.37
CA GLU A 360 -23.46 0.75 -3.61
C GLU A 360 -24.95 0.93 -3.34
N TRP A 361 -25.68 1.45 -4.34
CA TRP A 361 -27.11 1.74 -4.22
C TRP A 361 -27.94 0.52 -3.80
N PHE A 362 -27.60 -0.64 -4.35
CA PHE A 362 -28.25 -1.89 -3.98
C PHE A 362 -28.02 -2.25 -2.49
N THR A 363 -26.79 -2.09 -2.00
CA THR A 363 -26.44 -2.33 -0.59
C THR A 363 -27.17 -1.35 0.33
N TYR A 364 -27.28 -0.08 -0.08
CA TYR A 364 -28.05 0.93 0.64
C TYR A 364 -29.55 0.57 0.75
N ILE A 365 -30.20 0.21 -0.36
CA ILE A 365 -31.62 -0.23 -0.35
C ILE A 365 -31.81 -1.47 0.51
N LYS A 366 -30.92 -2.46 0.41
CA LYS A 366 -30.95 -3.66 1.26
C LYS A 366 -30.82 -3.28 2.75
N GLY A 367 -29.98 -2.29 3.06
CA GLY A 367 -29.85 -1.73 4.40
C GLY A 367 -31.14 -1.08 4.91
N LEU A 368 -31.81 -0.27 4.08
CA LEU A 368 -33.10 0.33 4.42
C LEU A 368 -34.16 -0.73 4.73
N ARG A 369 -34.29 -1.74 3.86
CA ARG A 369 -35.24 -2.85 4.06
C ARG A 369 -34.94 -3.62 5.34
N ARG A 370 -33.67 -3.88 5.65
CA ARG A 370 -33.26 -4.55 6.88
C ARG A 370 -33.55 -3.70 8.12
N ALA A 371 -33.28 -2.41 8.07
CA ALA A 371 -33.58 -1.49 9.18
C ALA A 371 -35.08 -1.51 9.50
N LYS A 372 -35.94 -1.41 8.47
CA LYS A 372 -37.40 -1.48 8.63
C LYS A 372 -37.87 -2.80 9.22
N LYS A 373 -37.31 -3.94 8.77
CA LYS A 373 -37.62 -5.27 9.33
C LYS A 373 -37.23 -5.41 10.80
N LEU A 374 -36.21 -4.68 11.25
CA LEU A 374 -35.73 -4.68 12.64
C LEU A 374 -36.35 -3.55 13.48
N GLY A 375 -37.36 -2.83 12.96
CA GLY A 375 -38.00 -1.72 13.67
C GLY A 375 -37.15 -0.45 13.79
N HIS A 376 -36.04 -0.33 13.05
CA HIS A 376 -35.19 0.85 13.08
C HIS A 376 -35.63 1.89 12.03
N SER A 377 -35.69 3.17 12.44
CA SER A 377 -36.04 4.30 11.56
C SER A 377 -34.95 4.67 10.56
N ARG A 378 -33.70 4.30 10.83
CA ARG A 378 -32.52 4.60 10.01
C ARG A 378 -31.55 3.40 9.98
N ILE A 379 -30.68 3.38 8.97
CA ILE A 379 -29.59 2.40 8.90
C ILE A 379 -28.58 2.74 10.00
N LEU A 380 -28.20 1.75 10.82
CA LEU A 380 -27.16 1.88 11.83
C LEU A 380 -25.86 2.45 11.24
N PRO A 381 -25.23 3.48 11.85
CA PRO A 381 -24.05 4.14 11.31
C PRO A 381 -22.88 3.19 11.03
N ARG A 382 -22.71 2.15 11.83
CA ARG A 382 -21.64 1.14 11.69
C ARG A 382 -21.89 0.09 10.61
N SER A 383 -23.10 0.05 10.03
CA SER A 383 -23.46 -0.90 8.98
C SER A 383 -22.74 -0.59 7.67
N ASP A 384 -22.37 -1.61 6.90
CA ASP A 384 -21.82 -1.46 5.55
C ASP A 384 -22.78 -0.64 4.64
N ALA A 385 -24.09 -0.70 4.89
CA ALA A 385 -25.10 -0.01 4.09
C ALA A 385 -25.31 1.48 4.44
N SER A 386 -24.74 2.01 5.52
CA SER A 386 -24.93 3.43 5.88
C SER A 386 -24.11 4.36 4.97
N SER A 387 -24.36 5.66 5.00
CA SER A 387 -23.52 6.63 4.26
C SER A 387 -22.10 6.69 4.84
N ASN A 388 -21.13 7.09 4.02
CA ASN A 388 -19.73 7.19 4.43
C ASN A 388 -19.36 8.54 5.04
N LEU A 389 -20.29 9.51 5.10
CA LEU A 389 -20.02 10.90 5.48
C LEU A 389 -19.22 11.04 6.79
N PHE A 390 -19.69 10.40 7.87
CA PHE A 390 -19.05 10.48 9.18
C PHE A 390 -17.60 9.99 9.20
N TYR A 391 -17.34 8.88 8.50
CA TYR A 391 -16.00 8.27 8.48
C TYR A 391 -15.03 9.08 7.63
N GLY A 392 -15.48 9.64 6.51
CA GLY A 392 -14.62 10.52 5.73
C GLY A 392 -14.34 11.86 6.40
N LEU A 393 -15.30 12.44 7.14
CA LEU A 393 -15.02 13.58 8.02
C LEU A 393 -13.96 13.24 9.07
N SER A 394 -14.02 12.04 9.63
CA SER A 394 -12.99 11.58 10.57
C SER A 394 -11.60 11.47 9.91
N PHE A 395 -11.53 11.02 8.64
CA PHE A 395 -10.27 11.01 7.89
C PHE A 395 -9.71 12.42 7.69
N ILE A 396 -10.58 13.39 7.36
CA ILE A 396 -10.20 14.80 7.20
C ILE A 396 -9.62 15.35 8.51
N VAL A 397 -10.32 15.16 9.63
CA VAL A 397 -9.89 15.63 10.95
C VAL A 397 -8.54 15.00 11.36
N MET A 398 -8.36 13.69 11.17
CA MET A 398 -7.11 13.01 11.51
C MET A 398 -5.91 13.56 10.69
N THR A 399 -6.10 13.81 9.39
CA THR A 399 -5.06 14.43 8.55
C THR A 399 -4.77 15.86 9.00
N TRP A 400 -5.79 16.65 9.35
CA TRP A 400 -5.62 18.01 9.84
C TRP A 400 -4.81 18.05 11.13
N VAL A 401 -5.18 17.24 12.12
CA VAL A 401 -4.45 17.15 13.39
C VAL A 401 -2.98 16.77 13.15
N SER A 402 -2.74 15.75 12.32
CA SER A 402 -1.38 15.30 11.98
C SER A 402 -0.58 16.40 11.28
N PHE A 403 -1.19 17.10 10.32
CA PHE A 403 -0.55 18.24 9.64
C PHE A 403 -0.22 19.38 10.60
N TRP A 404 -1.14 19.78 11.47
CA TRP A 404 -0.89 20.85 12.44
C TRP A 404 0.25 20.54 13.40
N VAL A 405 0.35 19.28 13.86
CA VAL A 405 1.48 18.81 14.68
C VAL A 405 2.79 18.91 13.90
N LEU A 406 2.84 18.38 12.68
CA LEU A 406 4.05 18.43 11.84
C LEU A 406 4.47 19.86 11.51
N MET A 407 3.51 20.75 11.22
CA MET A 407 3.78 22.17 10.96
C MET A 407 4.37 22.88 12.19
N LYS A 408 3.80 22.63 13.39
CA LYS A 408 4.31 23.22 14.63
C LYS A 408 5.76 22.79 14.90
N LEU A 409 6.05 21.51 14.71
CA LEU A 409 7.42 20.97 14.84
C LEU A 409 8.36 21.60 13.82
N SER A 410 7.94 21.64 12.56
CA SER A 410 8.74 22.19 11.46
C SER A 410 9.08 23.67 11.64
N ALA A 411 8.23 24.45 12.31
CA ALA A 411 8.47 25.87 12.58
C ALA A 411 9.29 26.10 13.85
N SER A 412 9.17 25.23 14.86
CA SER A 412 9.90 25.40 16.12
C SER A 412 11.42 25.31 15.99
N ASP A 413 11.91 24.66 14.93
CA ASP A 413 13.31 24.34 14.72
C ASP A 413 14.00 25.31 13.74
N GLY A 414 13.24 26.19 13.05
CA GLY A 414 13.77 27.16 12.07
C GLY A 414 14.43 26.57 10.81
N LYS A 415 14.50 25.23 10.69
CA LYS A 415 15.28 24.53 9.63
C LYS A 415 14.61 24.50 8.26
N ILE A 416 13.29 24.35 8.24
CA ILE A 416 12.50 24.19 7.02
C ILE A 416 11.76 25.49 6.69
N PHE A 417 11.27 26.17 7.72
CA PHE A 417 10.66 27.48 7.61
C PHE A 417 11.35 28.40 8.62
N LEU A 418 11.84 29.55 8.14
CA LEU A 418 12.40 30.60 9.00
C LEU A 418 11.30 31.19 9.90
N ASP A 419 10.12 31.45 9.31
CA ASP A 419 8.92 31.92 10.00
C ASP A 419 7.74 30.99 9.75
N MET A 420 6.74 31.04 10.64
CA MET A 420 5.49 30.31 10.44
C MET A 420 4.81 30.74 9.14
N PRO A 421 4.46 29.79 8.24
CA PRO A 421 3.76 30.13 7.02
C PRO A 421 2.42 30.85 7.27
N PRO A 422 1.94 31.65 6.30
CA PRO A 422 0.70 32.40 6.43
C PRO A 422 -0.45 31.51 6.87
N LEU A 423 -1.31 32.00 7.76
CA LEU A 423 -2.46 31.24 8.23
C LEU A 423 -3.36 30.81 7.06
N SER A 424 -3.52 31.68 6.06
CA SER A 424 -4.28 31.39 4.83
C SER A 424 -3.72 30.19 4.05
N ALA A 425 -2.40 30.03 3.97
CA ALA A 425 -1.76 28.90 3.28
C ALA A 425 -1.98 27.58 4.03
N ARG A 426 -1.80 27.61 5.37
CA ARG A 426 -2.00 26.43 6.23
C ARG A 426 -3.46 25.97 6.23
N VAL A 427 -4.39 26.90 6.44
CA VAL A 427 -5.83 26.61 6.42
C VAL A 427 -6.28 26.20 5.01
N GLY A 428 -5.77 26.86 3.97
CA GLY A 428 -6.09 26.53 2.58
C GLY A 428 -5.73 25.08 2.21
N LEU A 429 -4.58 24.58 2.64
CA LEU A 429 -4.20 23.17 2.46
C LEU A 429 -5.14 22.20 3.17
N CYS A 430 -5.50 22.50 4.42
CA CYS A 430 -6.49 21.71 5.17
C CYS A 430 -7.84 21.70 4.46
N CYS A 431 -8.34 22.88 4.06
CA CYS A 431 -9.59 23.03 3.33
C CYS A 431 -9.56 22.26 2.00
N MET A 432 -8.45 22.33 1.26
CA MET A 432 -8.31 21.65 -0.03
C MET A 432 -8.34 20.12 0.13
N PHE A 433 -7.63 19.58 1.12
CA PHE A 433 -7.74 18.16 1.46
C PHE A 433 -9.18 17.79 1.84
N GLY A 434 -9.81 18.61 2.69
CA GLY A 434 -11.17 18.41 3.17
C GLY A 434 -12.21 18.38 2.05
N THR A 435 -12.21 19.39 1.19
CA THR A 435 -13.15 19.51 0.07
C THR A 435 -12.90 18.43 -0.99
N LEU A 436 -11.64 18.06 -1.26
CA LEU A 436 -11.31 16.95 -2.15
C LEU A 436 -11.89 15.62 -1.65
N ILE A 437 -11.63 15.26 -0.39
CA ILE A 437 -12.14 14.00 0.18
C ILE A 437 -13.67 14.03 0.23
N PHE A 438 -14.27 15.16 0.60
CA PHE A 438 -15.73 15.33 0.57
C PHE A 438 -16.32 15.13 -0.82
N ALA A 439 -15.73 15.75 -1.85
CA ALA A 439 -16.15 15.57 -3.24
C ALA A 439 -16.04 14.11 -3.69
N ILE A 440 -14.92 13.45 -3.39
CA ILE A 440 -14.70 12.02 -3.70
C ILE A 440 -15.79 11.14 -3.06
N MET A 441 -16.12 11.38 -1.79
CA MET A 441 -17.13 10.60 -1.08
C MET A 441 -18.52 10.74 -1.71
N VAL A 442 -18.91 11.98 -1.99
CA VAL A 442 -20.21 12.30 -2.59
C VAL A 442 -20.32 11.71 -3.99
N LEU A 443 -19.31 11.90 -4.84
CA LEU A 443 -19.26 11.34 -6.19
C LEU A 443 -19.32 9.81 -6.16
N ARG A 444 -18.58 9.17 -5.24
CA ARG A 444 -18.57 7.71 -5.11
C ARG A 444 -19.93 7.15 -4.69
N GLU A 445 -20.64 7.84 -3.81
CA GLU A 445 -21.97 7.43 -3.35
C GLU A 445 -23.06 7.71 -4.40
N LEU A 446 -22.93 8.81 -5.15
CA LEU A 446 -23.90 9.21 -6.18
C LEU A 446 -23.86 8.30 -7.43
N PHE A 447 -22.65 8.04 -7.94
CA PHE A 447 -22.43 7.38 -9.24
C PHE A 447 -22.08 5.89 -9.14
N GLY A 448 -21.90 5.35 -7.93
CA GLY A 448 -21.43 3.96 -7.76
C GLY A 448 -19.98 3.76 -8.24
N SER A 449 -19.50 2.52 -8.29
CA SER A 449 -18.07 2.27 -8.57
C SER A 449 -17.67 2.65 -10.01
N LYS A 450 -18.43 2.21 -11.01
CA LYS A 450 -18.11 2.46 -12.44
C LYS A 450 -18.22 3.93 -12.81
N GLY A 451 -19.35 4.57 -12.45
CA GLY A 451 -19.57 5.97 -12.75
C GLY A 451 -18.58 6.88 -12.02
N PHE A 452 -18.17 6.52 -10.80
CA PHE A 452 -17.15 7.23 -10.05
C PHE A 452 -15.81 7.31 -10.81
N PHE A 453 -15.28 6.20 -11.32
CA PHE A 453 -14.01 6.23 -12.06
C PHE A 453 -14.12 7.02 -13.36
N PHE A 454 -15.26 6.97 -14.04
CA PHE A 454 -15.52 7.84 -15.20
C PHE A 454 -15.52 9.32 -14.82
N SER A 455 -16.19 9.69 -13.72
CA SER A 455 -16.16 11.05 -13.19
C SER A 455 -14.74 11.50 -12.84
N LEU A 456 -13.93 10.65 -12.22
CA LEU A 456 -12.53 10.99 -11.92
C LEU A 456 -11.69 11.18 -13.19
N PHE A 457 -11.90 10.35 -14.21
CA PHE A 457 -11.20 10.52 -15.49
C PHE A 457 -11.53 11.87 -16.12
N VAL A 458 -12.81 12.23 -16.17
CA VAL A 458 -13.26 13.52 -16.71
C VAL A 458 -12.81 14.69 -15.83
N LEU A 459 -12.78 14.53 -14.51
CA LEU A 459 -12.44 15.64 -13.60
C LEU A 459 -10.93 15.84 -13.40
N TRP A 460 -10.12 14.79 -13.50
CA TRP A 460 -8.69 14.84 -13.17
C TRP A 460 -7.80 14.65 -14.38
N VAL A 461 -8.13 13.71 -15.27
CA VAL A 461 -7.27 13.35 -16.39
C VAL A 461 -7.49 14.27 -17.59
N VAL A 462 -8.75 14.57 -17.93
CA VAL A 462 -9.05 15.48 -19.05
C VAL A 462 -8.48 16.89 -18.79
N PRO A 463 -8.67 17.53 -17.62
CA PRO A 463 -8.09 18.84 -17.35
C PRO A 463 -6.57 18.83 -17.36
N PHE A 464 -5.92 17.73 -16.96
CA PHE A 464 -4.49 17.60 -17.09
C PHE A 464 -4.04 17.71 -18.55
N PHE A 465 -4.66 16.97 -19.47
CA PHE A 465 -4.32 17.04 -20.89
C PHE A 465 -4.64 18.41 -21.50
N VAL A 466 -5.80 18.99 -21.15
CA VAL A 466 -6.16 20.34 -21.59
C VAL A 466 -5.12 21.34 -21.12
N ALA A 467 -4.71 21.29 -19.84
CA ALA A 467 -3.67 22.16 -19.32
C ALA A 467 -2.34 21.99 -20.05
N VAL A 468 -1.91 20.76 -20.33
CA VAL A 468 -0.68 20.50 -21.11
C VAL A 468 -0.74 21.15 -22.49
N ILE A 469 -1.90 21.10 -23.16
CA ILE A 469 -2.12 21.76 -24.45
C ILE A 469 -2.08 23.28 -24.29
N VAL A 470 -2.80 23.85 -23.32
CA VAL A 470 -2.83 25.31 -23.07
C VAL A 470 -1.44 25.83 -22.72
N THR A 471 -0.67 25.14 -21.88
CA THR A 471 0.68 25.57 -21.50
C THR A 471 1.68 25.40 -22.64
N SER A 472 1.60 24.31 -23.41
CA SER A 472 2.62 23.96 -24.40
C SER A 472 2.33 24.54 -25.78
N ALA A 473 1.10 24.45 -26.25
CA ALA A 473 0.69 24.93 -27.58
C ALA A 473 0.35 26.42 -27.57
N TRP A 474 -0.38 26.90 -26.57
CA TRP A 474 -0.84 28.31 -26.52
C TRP A 474 0.04 29.21 -25.66
N LYS A 475 1.08 28.66 -25.02
CA LYS A 475 2.03 29.39 -24.16
C LYS A 475 1.36 30.17 -23.01
N GLN A 476 0.13 29.78 -22.62
CA GLN A 476 -0.58 30.41 -21.50
C GLN A 476 -0.34 29.64 -20.21
N SER A 477 0.80 29.91 -19.57
CA SER A 477 1.26 29.24 -18.34
C SER A 477 0.28 29.42 -17.17
N ILE A 478 -0.23 30.63 -16.98
CA ILE A 478 -1.15 31.00 -15.88
C ILE A 478 -2.49 30.28 -16.06
N LEU A 479 -3.12 30.40 -17.24
CA LEU A 479 -4.40 29.74 -17.52
C LEU A 479 -4.28 28.22 -17.37
N GLY A 480 -3.22 27.63 -17.93
CA GLY A 480 -2.96 26.20 -17.78
C GLY A 480 -2.82 25.78 -16.32
N SER A 481 -2.23 26.62 -15.47
CA SER A 481 -2.10 26.35 -14.04
C SER A 481 -3.44 26.41 -13.30
N TYR A 482 -4.35 27.33 -13.67
CA TYR A 482 -5.73 27.33 -13.17
C TYR A 482 -6.48 26.06 -13.58
N ILE A 483 -6.29 25.56 -14.81
CA ILE A 483 -6.90 24.28 -15.23
C ILE A 483 -6.32 23.11 -14.43
N LEU A 484 -5.03 23.13 -14.11
CA LEU A 484 -4.39 22.13 -13.26
C LEU A 484 -4.93 22.13 -11.81
N THR A 485 -5.60 23.18 -11.32
CA THR A 485 -6.26 23.15 -10.00
C THR A 485 -7.38 22.11 -9.89
N LEU A 486 -7.83 21.55 -11.02
CA LEU A 486 -8.81 20.46 -11.06
C LEU A 486 -8.19 19.09 -10.78
N THR A 487 -6.86 18.96 -10.85
CA THR A 487 -6.16 17.70 -10.59
C THR A 487 -5.59 17.71 -9.17
N PRO A 488 -5.85 16.67 -8.34
CA PRO A 488 -5.43 16.69 -6.93
C PRO A 488 -3.93 16.80 -6.75
N VAL A 489 -3.17 16.13 -7.62
CA VAL A 489 -1.70 16.07 -7.58
C VAL A 489 -1.11 17.48 -7.69
N THR A 490 -1.51 18.24 -8.70
CA THR A 490 -1.04 19.62 -8.89
C THR A 490 -1.64 20.58 -7.87
N SER A 491 -2.88 20.34 -7.41
CA SER A 491 -3.49 21.16 -6.35
C SER A 491 -2.71 21.08 -5.04
N PHE A 492 -2.33 19.87 -4.61
CA PHE A 492 -1.45 19.68 -3.44
C PHE A 492 -0.08 20.32 -3.66
N PHE A 493 0.48 20.21 -4.86
CA PHE A 493 1.73 20.86 -5.20
C PHE A 493 1.63 22.39 -5.03
N PHE A 494 0.61 23.03 -5.60
CA PHE A 494 0.41 24.49 -5.47
C PHE A 494 0.15 24.91 -4.02
N GLY A 495 -0.69 24.18 -3.28
CA GLY A 495 -0.95 24.47 -1.87
C GLY A 495 0.29 24.37 -0.99
N VAL A 496 1.16 23.38 -1.24
CA VAL A 496 2.42 23.22 -0.51
C VAL A 496 3.43 24.29 -0.90
N MET A 497 3.51 24.64 -2.19
CA MET A 497 4.36 25.75 -2.64
C MET A 497 3.92 27.09 -2.03
N ASN A 498 2.63 27.26 -1.75
CA ASN A 498 2.07 28.42 -1.06
C ASN A 498 2.46 28.50 0.42
N LEU A 499 3.08 27.46 1.00
CA LEU A 499 3.66 27.53 2.35
C LEU A 499 4.95 28.35 2.39
N LYS A 500 5.53 28.75 1.24
CA LYS A 500 6.74 29.59 1.22
C LYS A 500 6.48 30.97 1.82
N VAL A 501 7.37 31.37 2.72
CA VAL A 501 7.59 32.77 3.09
C VAL A 501 8.46 33.40 1.97
N PRO A 502 8.15 34.60 1.46
CA PRO A 502 8.85 35.21 0.33
C PRO A 502 10.23 35.80 0.70
N SER A 503 11.06 35.05 1.41
CA SER A 503 12.46 35.42 1.68
C SER A 503 13.36 34.69 0.67
N GLY A 504 13.94 35.45 -0.26
CA GLY A 504 14.49 34.96 -1.52
C GLY A 504 15.49 33.79 -1.43
N LEU A 505 15.20 32.70 -2.15
CA LEU A 505 16.22 31.79 -2.68
C LEU A 505 15.72 31.02 -3.93
N LEU A 506 16.64 30.97 -4.90
CA LEU A 506 16.75 30.19 -6.15
C LEU A 506 15.78 29.01 -6.35
N LEU A 507 14.61 29.30 -6.93
CA LEU A 507 13.98 28.32 -7.83
C LEU A 507 14.85 28.23 -9.09
N PRO A 508 15.04 27.04 -9.70
CA PRO A 508 15.77 26.92 -10.97
C PRO A 508 15.22 27.96 -11.95
N SER A 509 16.12 28.66 -12.65
CA SER A 509 15.87 29.88 -13.44
C SER A 509 14.96 29.71 -14.67
N LYS A 510 13.94 28.85 -14.59
CA LYS A 510 12.86 28.81 -15.56
C LYS A 510 11.89 29.92 -15.20
N ASN A 511 11.88 30.97 -16.01
CA ASN A 511 11.02 32.16 -15.90
C ASN A 511 9.56 31.81 -15.53
N ASN A 512 9.05 30.70 -16.05
CA ASN A 512 7.69 30.21 -15.82
C ASN A 512 7.29 29.98 -14.34
N ILE A 513 8.24 29.64 -13.44
CA ILE A 513 7.87 29.41 -12.02
C ILE A 513 7.76 30.72 -11.26
N ARG A 514 8.59 31.72 -11.60
CA ARG A 514 8.54 33.05 -10.96
C ARG A 514 7.22 33.77 -11.26
N GLU A 515 6.73 33.63 -12.50
CA GLU A 515 5.41 34.15 -12.91
C GLU A 515 4.26 33.54 -12.09
N LEU A 516 4.41 32.31 -11.60
CA LEU A 516 3.34 31.61 -10.89
C LEU A 516 3.24 31.99 -9.40
N LEU A 517 4.32 32.50 -8.80
CA LEU A 517 4.40 32.78 -7.36
C LEU A 517 3.26 33.67 -6.84
N PRO A 518 2.92 34.81 -7.48
CA PRO A 518 1.83 35.68 -7.01
C PRO A 518 0.45 35.00 -7.09
N HIS A 519 0.32 33.96 -7.93
CA HIS A 519 -0.94 33.26 -8.16
C HIS A 519 -1.16 32.06 -7.24
N LEU A 520 -0.14 31.58 -6.52
CA LEU A 520 -0.24 30.37 -5.68
C LEU A 520 -1.39 30.40 -4.65
N PRO A 521 -1.65 31.50 -3.91
CA PRO A 521 -2.80 31.57 -3.01
C PRO A 521 -4.12 31.39 -3.76
N TYR A 522 -4.27 32.06 -4.91
CA TYR A 522 -5.48 32.02 -5.72
C TYR A 522 -5.71 30.64 -6.34
N LEU A 523 -4.65 29.98 -6.83
CA LEU A 523 -4.72 28.62 -7.37
C LEU A 523 -5.18 27.63 -6.30
N MET A 524 -4.62 27.70 -5.09
CA MET A 524 -5.02 26.85 -3.97
C MET A 524 -6.49 27.07 -3.59
N TRP A 525 -6.92 28.32 -3.42
CA TRP A 525 -8.32 28.62 -3.07
C TRP A 525 -9.30 28.30 -4.21
N THR A 526 -8.85 28.36 -5.47
CA THR A 526 -9.63 27.89 -6.62
C THR A 526 -9.87 26.38 -6.52
N SER A 527 -8.84 25.57 -6.21
CA SER A 527 -9.03 24.14 -5.93
C SER A 527 -10.03 23.90 -4.81
N VAL A 528 -9.92 24.65 -3.70
CA VAL A 528 -10.85 24.56 -2.56
C VAL A 528 -12.29 24.82 -3.01
N ALA A 529 -12.51 25.93 -3.74
CA ALA A 529 -13.82 26.35 -4.21
C ALA A 529 -14.42 25.33 -5.19
N VAL A 530 -13.63 24.83 -6.14
CA VAL A 530 -14.12 23.87 -7.15
C VAL A 530 -14.52 22.55 -6.49
N TYR A 531 -13.65 21.93 -5.68
CA TYR A 531 -14.01 20.69 -5.01
C TYR A 531 -15.14 20.88 -3.99
N GLY A 532 -15.20 22.05 -3.33
CA GLY A 532 -16.30 22.43 -2.46
C GLY A 532 -17.62 22.47 -3.22
N ALA A 533 -17.67 23.17 -4.35
CA ALA A 533 -18.85 23.27 -5.20
C ALA A 533 -19.31 21.89 -5.72
N ILE A 534 -18.37 21.05 -6.19
CA ILE A 534 -18.66 19.68 -6.63
C ILE A 534 -19.26 18.85 -5.48
N GLY A 535 -18.66 18.93 -4.30
CA GLY A 535 -19.13 18.21 -3.11
C GLY A 535 -20.54 18.66 -2.70
N VAL A 536 -20.80 19.96 -2.62
CA VAL A 536 -22.10 20.52 -2.23
C VAL A 536 -23.17 20.17 -3.26
N ALA A 537 -22.92 20.42 -4.54
CA ALA A 537 -23.86 20.10 -5.62
C ALA A 537 -24.19 18.60 -5.66
N GLY A 538 -23.16 17.75 -5.56
CA GLY A 538 -23.36 16.31 -5.50
C GLY A 538 -24.14 15.85 -4.26
N MET A 539 -23.96 16.53 -3.12
CA MET A 539 -24.67 16.20 -1.88
C MET A 539 -26.16 16.53 -2.00
N VAL A 540 -26.51 17.68 -2.59
CA VAL A 540 -27.89 18.06 -2.89
C VAL A 540 -28.55 17.01 -3.79
N MET A 541 -27.86 16.59 -4.87
CA MET A 541 -28.34 15.52 -5.76
C MET A 541 -28.51 14.18 -5.03
N LEU A 542 -27.56 13.83 -4.16
CA LEU A 542 -27.60 12.59 -3.38
C LEU A 542 -28.77 12.56 -2.40
N PHE A 543 -29.05 13.68 -1.71
CA PHE A 543 -30.20 13.81 -0.83
C PHE A 543 -31.52 13.64 -1.59
N GLY A 544 -31.66 14.32 -2.74
CA GLY A 544 -32.83 14.17 -3.61
C GLY A 544 -33.04 12.72 -4.06
N LYS A 545 -31.96 12.04 -4.48
CA LYS A 545 -32.00 10.63 -4.89
C LYS A 545 -32.41 9.69 -3.75
N LYS A 546 -31.89 9.90 -2.54
CA LYS A 546 -32.24 9.10 -1.34
C LYS A 546 -33.69 9.33 -0.91
N ALA A 547 -34.17 10.56 -0.94
CA ALA A 547 -35.55 10.89 -0.60
C ALA A 547 -36.55 10.19 -1.55
N ARG A 548 -36.32 10.28 -2.87
CA ARG A 548 -37.15 9.61 -3.89
C ARG A 548 -37.24 8.10 -3.67
N VAL A 549 -36.11 7.44 -3.38
CA VAL A 549 -36.10 5.99 -3.17
C VAL A 549 -36.74 5.59 -1.84
N LYS A 550 -36.58 6.39 -0.78
CA LYS A 550 -37.28 6.15 0.48
C LYS A 550 -38.80 6.19 0.27
N GLN A 551 -39.31 7.22 -0.42
CA GLN A 551 -40.73 7.34 -0.76
C GLN A 551 -41.24 6.17 -1.62
N GLN A 552 -40.46 5.72 -2.61
CA GLN A 552 -40.82 4.56 -3.43
C GLN A 552 -40.92 3.27 -2.61
N GLU A 553 -40.02 3.05 -1.66
CA GLU A 553 -40.05 1.87 -0.79
C GLU A 553 -41.16 1.94 0.27
N GLU A 554 -41.56 3.13 0.71
CA GLU A 554 -42.74 3.35 1.55
C GLU A 554 -44.03 3.01 0.80
N LYS A 555 -44.23 3.58 -0.40
CA LYS A 555 -45.38 3.26 -1.27
C LYS A 555 -45.47 1.76 -1.60
N ARG A 556 -44.34 1.09 -1.84
CA ARG A 556 -44.29 -0.37 -2.06
C ARG A 556 -44.68 -1.17 -0.83
N ALA A 557 -44.37 -0.68 0.37
CA ALA A 557 -44.72 -1.36 1.60
C ALA A 557 -46.22 -1.21 1.93
N GLU A 558 -46.82 -0.05 1.65
CA GLU A 558 -48.26 0.18 1.80
C GLU A 558 -49.08 -0.72 0.87
N ARG A 559 -48.68 -0.81 -0.40
CA ARG A 559 -49.31 -1.72 -1.38
C ARG A 559 -49.27 -3.20 -0.96
N ARG A 560 -48.30 -3.61 -0.14
CA ARG A 560 -48.19 -4.99 0.39
C ARG A 560 -48.97 -5.23 1.68
N LYS A 561 -49.50 -4.17 2.29
CA LYS A 561 -50.37 -4.28 3.48
C LYS A 561 -51.85 -4.25 3.09
N GLY A 562 -52.18 -3.61 1.96
CA GLY A 562 -53.54 -3.55 1.42
C GLY A 562 -53.90 -4.69 0.46
N ALA A 563 -52.94 -5.55 0.13
CA ALA A 563 -53.13 -6.81 -0.58
C ALA A 563 -52.69 -7.93 0.37
#